data_AF-A0A8J2PJ49-F1
#
_entry.id   AF-A0A8J2PJ49-F1
#
_cell.length_a   1.000
_cell.length_b   1.000
_cell.length_c   1.000
_cell.angle_alpha   90.00
_cell.angle_beta   90.00
_cell.angle_gamma   90.00
#
_symmetry.space_group_name_H-M   'P 1'
#
loop_
_entity.id
_entity.type
_entity.pdbx_description
1 polymer ?
#
loop_
_entity_poly.entity_id
_entity_poly.type
_entity_poly.pdbx_seq_one_letter_code
_entity_poly.pdbx_strand_id
1 'polypeptide(L)' 'MVNTETEFVITGLSGRFPKAPNVDEFWNNLLRRKDGITDPDDRLPFHSGKLQELDKFDAEYFGISKAEVDSMDIR' A
#
# COMPACT_ATOMS: atom_id res chain seq x y z
N MET A 1 10.18 33.00 -17.35
CA MET A 1 10.09 31.80 -18.22
C MET A 1 10.65 30.64 -17.41
N VAL A 2 9.84 29.61 -17.13
CA VAL A 2 10.33 28.42 -16.41
C VAL A 2 10.97 27.51 -17.46
N ASN A 3 12.23 27.13 -17.24
CA ASN A 3 12.95 26.23 -18.14
C ASN A 3 12.32 24.83 -18.03
N THR A 4 11.79 24.29 -19.14
CA THR A 4 11.06 23.01 -19.18
C THR A 4 11.95 21.79 -19.44
N GLU A 5 13.27 21.95 -19.40
CA GLU A 5 14.24 20.91 -19.80
C GLU A 5 14.59 19.89 -18.71
N THR A 6 13.94 19.94 -17.54
CA THR A 6 14.20 18.93 -16.50
C THR A 6 13.44 17.65 -16.81
N GLU A 7 14.16 16.63 -17.26
CA GLU A 7 13.64 15.28 -17.43
C GLU A 7 13.67 14.50 -16.11
N PHE A 8 12.57 13.83 -15.79
CA PHE A 8 12.46 12.94 -14.63
C PHE A 8 12.22 11.51 -15.10
N VAL A 9 12.88 10.56 -14.43
CA VAL A 9 12.71 9.13 -14.69
C VAL A 9 12.24 8.41 -13.44
N ILE A 10 11.35 7.43 -13.62
CA ILE A 10 10.93 6.52 -12.56
C ILE A 10 11.86 5.30 -12.62
N THR A 11 12.74 5.16 -11.63
CA THR A 11 13.73 4.08 -11.57
C THR A 11 13.27 2.87 -10.76
N GLY A 12 12.17 2.99 -10.02
CA GLY A 12 11.63 1.92 -9.19
C GLY A 12 10.18 2.16 -8.81
N LEU A 13 9.48 1.07 -8.49
CA LEU A 13 8.11 1.05 -8.02
C LEU A 13 7.95 -0.04 -6.97
N SER A 14 7.31 0.30 -5.86
CA SER A 14 6.87 -0.64 -4.82
C SER A 14 5.48 -0.26 -4.35
N GLY A 15 4.69 -1.23 -3.92
CA GLY A 15 3.37 -0.94 -3.37
C GLY A 15 2.66 -2.19 -2.88
N ARG A 16 1.76 -1.98 -1.91
CA ARG A 16 0.73 -2.93 -1.50
C ARG A 16 -0.61 -2.42 -1.98
N PHE A 17 -1.44 -3.32 -2.50
CA PHE A 17 -2.74 -3.00 -3.09
C PHE A 17 -3.82 -3.97 -2.56
N PRO A 18 -5.11 -3.64 -2.70
CA PRO A 18 -6.18 -4.55 -2.33
C PRO A 18 -6.03 -5.91 -3.04
N LYS A 19 -5.97 -6.98 -2.24
CA LYS A 19 -5.75 -8.38 -2.70
C LYS A 19 -4.46 -8.58 -3.51
N ALA A 20 -3.44 -7.73 -3.34
CA ALA A 20 -2.13 -7.83 -3.97
C ALA A 20 -1.02 -7.29 -3.04
N PRO A 21 -0.24 -8.16 -2.37
CA PRO A 21 0.78 -7.76 -1.41
C PRO A 21 2.05 -7.16 -2.04
N ASN A 22 2.16 -7.16 -3.37
CA ASN A 22 3.29 -6.61 -4.12
C ASN A 22 2.87 -6.22 -5.55
N VAL A 23 3.77 -5.57 -6.29
CA VAL A 23 3.53 -5.06 -7.65
C VAL A 23 3.29 -6.19 -8.65
N ASP A 24 3.94 -7.34 -8.49
CA ASP A 24 3.78 -8.49 -9.39
C ASP A 24 2.38 -9.12 -9.24
N GLU A 25 1.88 -9.27 -8.01
CA GLU A 25 0.52 -9.73 -7.76
C GLU A 25 -0.52 -8.71 -8.24
N PHE A 26 -0.24 -7.41 -8.08
CA PHE A 26 -1.11 -6.37 -8.62
C PHE A 26 -1.20 -6.46 -10.14
N TRP A 27 -0.07 -6.59 -10.83
CA TRP A 27 -0.02 -6.78 -12.27
C TRP A 27 -0.82 -8.02 -12.71
N ASN A 28 -0.62 -9.14 -12.01
CA ASN A 28 -1.36 -10.37 -12.24
C ASN A 28 -2.88 -10.22 -12.04
N ASN A 29 -3.31 -9.43 -11.06
CA ASN A 29 -4.71 -9.14 -10.80
C ASN A 29 -5.32 -8.31 -11.93
N LEU A 30 -4.61 -7.30 -12.42
CA LEU A 30 -5.04 -6.46 -13.54
C LEU A 30 -5.24 -7.31 -14.81
N LEU A 31 -4.26 -8.15 -15.16
CA LEU A 31 -4.35 -9.03 -16.32
C LEU A 31 -5.54 -9.98 -16.25
N ARG A 32 -5.88 -10.46 -15.04
CA ARG A 32 -7.00 -11.37 -14.79
C ARG A 32 -8.33 -10.66 -14.54
N ARG A 33 -8.37 -9.32 -14.58
CA ARG A 33 -9.55 -8.50 -14.21
C ARG A 33 -10.12 -8.90 -12.84
N LYS A 34 -9.24 -9.19 -11.89
CA LYS A 34 -9.64 -9.60 -10.54
C LYS A 34 -10.19 -8.39 -9.79
N ASP A 35 -11.37 -8.54 -9.21
CA ASP A 35 -11.98 -7.50 -8.37
C ASP A 35 -11.24 -7.40 -7.02
N GLY A 36 -10.67 -6.22 -6.75
CA GLY A 36 -9.98 -5.87 -5.51
C GLY A 36 -10.90 -5.36 -4.40
N ILE A 37 -12.18 -5.13 -4.69
CA ILE A 37 -13.14 -4.59 -3.73
C ILE A 37 -13.54 -5.65 -2.71
N THR A 38 -13.76 -5.16 -1.49
CA THR A 38 -14.26 -5.91 -0.34
C THR A 38 -15.57 -5.29 0.09
N ASP A 39 -16.48 -6.13 0.56
CA ASP A 39 -17.79 -5.71 1.05
C ASP A 39 -17.67 -4.81 2.30
N PRO A 40 -18.73 -4.03 2.58
CA PRO A 40 -18.85 -3.25 3.80
C PRO A 40 -18.63 -4.10 5.07
N ASP A 41 -18.00 -3.53 6.08
CA ASP A 41 -17.89 -4.10 7.42
C ASP A 41 -17.97 -2.99 8.49
N ASP A 42 -17.81 -3.38 9.76
CA ASP A 42 -17.86 -2.46 10.90
C ASP A 42 -16.81 -1.34 10.83
N ARG A 43 -15.70 -1.55 10.11
CA ARG A 43 -14.63 -0.55 9.96
C ARG A 43 -14.93 0.41 8.81
N LEU A 44 -15.45 -0.10 7.69
CA LEU A 44 -15.80 0.68 6.50
C LEU A 44 -17.18 0.24 6.00
N PRO A 45 -18.25 1.03 6.25
CA PRO A 45 -19.63 0.66 5.91
C PRO A 45 -19.96 0.90 4.43
N PHE A 46 -18.98 0.73 3.53
CA PHE A 46 -19.12 0.85 2.08
C PHE A 46 -18.09 -0.04 1.37
N HIS A 47 -18.41 -0.44 0.15
CA HIS A 47 -17.54 -1.25 -0.71
C HIS A 47 -16.20 -0.53 -0.93
N SER A 48 -15.10 -1.19 -0.57
CA SER A 48 -13.77 -0.57 -0.57
C SER A 48 -12.66 -1.58 -0.82
N GLY A 49 -11.56 -1.12 -1.41
CA GLY A 49 -10.33 -1.90 -1.50
C GLY A 49 -9.57 -1.82 -0.18
N LYS A 50 -9.35 -2.95 0.49
CA LYS A 50 -8.69 -3.01 1.79
C LYS A 50 -7.28 -3.59 1.63
N LEU A 51 -6.29 -2.91 2.21
CA LEU A 51 -4.96 -3.50 2.37
C LEU A 51 -5.02 -4.63 3.40
N GLN A 52 -4.18 -5.63 3.20
CA GLN A 52 -4.04 -6.73 4.13
C GLN A 52 -2.92 -6.41 5.11
N GLU A 53 -3.06 -6.85 6.36
CA GLU A 53 -1.99 -6.78 7.37
C GLU A 53 -1.52 -5.33 7.63
N LEU A 54 -2.46 -4.37 7.71
CA LEU A 54 -2.11 -2.97 7.97
C LEU A 54 -1.26 -2.80 9.25
N ASP A 55 -1.47 -3.66 10.24
CA ASP A 55 -0.84 -3.63 11.56
C ASP A 55 0.58 -4.23 11.60
N LYS A 56 1.10 -4.72 10.47
CA LYS A 56 2.45 -5.27 10.40
C LYS A 56 3.50 -4.20 10.13
N PHE A 57 4.48 -4.10 11.03
CA PHE A 57 5.63 -3.24 10.91
C PHE A 57 6.89 -3.91 11.49
N ASP A 58 8.00 -3.86 10.76
CA ASP A 58 9.28 -4.45 11.19
C ASP A 58 10.06 -3.49 12.09
N ALA A 59 9.65 -3.44 13.36
CA ALA A 59 10.20 -2.51 14.34
C ALA A 59 11.70 -2.67 14.57
N GLU A 60 12.20 -3.92 14.56
CA GLU A 60 13.60 -4.25 14.78
C GLU A 60 14.47 -3.70 13.65
N TYR A 61 14.05 -3.91 12.40
CA TYR A 61 14.77 -3.39 11.23
C TYR A 61 14.92 -1.86 11.27
N PHE A 62 13.88 -1.14 11.70
CA PHE A 62 13.90 0.31 11.81
C PHE A 62 14.45 0.83 13.15
N GLY A 63 14.81 -0.05 14.10
CA GLY A 63 15.31 0.33 15.41
C GLY A 63 14.29 1.05 16.29
N ILE A 64 12.99 0.78 16.09
CA ILE A 64 11.88 1.43 16.80
C ILE A 64 11.38 0.50 17.91
N SER A 65 11.09 1.04 19.10
CA SER A 65 10.54 0.25 20.19
C SER A 65 9.07 -0.12 19.97
N LYS A 66 8.60 -1.19 20.61
CA LYS A 66 7.19 -1.61 20.48
C LYS A 66 6.20 -0.52 20.93
N ALA A 67 6.53 0.21 21.99
CA ALA A 67 5.70 1.29 22.51
C ALA A 67 5.56 2.45 21.50
N GLU A 68 6.63 2.76 20.76
CA GLU A 68 6.59 3.77 19.71
C GLU A 68 5.73 3.30 18.54
N VAL A 69 5.92 2.06 18.06
CA VAL A 69 5.10 1.47 16.98
C VAL A 69 3.62 1.52 17.29
N ASP A 70 3.23 1.18 18.53
CA ASP A 70 1.82 1.16 18.94
C ASP A 70 1.19 2.57 18.98
N SER A 71 2.01 3.63 18.97
CA SER A 71 1.56 5.02 18.94
C SER A 71 1.61 5.67 17.54
N MET A 72 2.20 5.00 16.55
CA MET A 72 2.35 5.53 15.19
C MET A 72 1.02 5.47 14.42
N ASP A 73 0.78 6.47 13.56
CA ASP A 73 -0.28 6.34 12.55
C ASP A 73 0.16 5.28 11.53
N ILE A 74 -0.82 4.50 11.10
CA ILE A 74 -0.70 3.39 10.15
C ILE A 74 -0.78 3.86 8.70
N ARG A 75 -0.82 5.19 8.48
CA ARG A 75 -1.06 5.86 7.19
C ARG A 75 0.17 6.57 6.65
#